data_AF-A0A1H8CS41-F1
#
_entry.id   AF-A0A1H8CS41-F1
#
_cell.length_a   1.000
_cell.length_b   1.000
_cell.length_c   1.000
_cell.angle_alpha   90.00
_cell.angle_beta   90.00
_cell.angle_gamma   90.00
#
_symmetry.space_group_name_H-M   'P 1'
#
loop_
_entity.id
_entity.type
_entity.pdbx_description
1 polymer ?
#
loop_
_entity_poly.entity_id
_entity_poly.type
_entity_poly.pdbx_seq_one_letter_code
_entity_poly.pdbx_strand_id
1 'polypeptide(L)' 'MKLLEVGNLGGQFAGFGIFFLGAGIVIIMVSVLVILILGIMSASNPEKKYNFKAPLIGILVGILTFIAGGCICGFSL' A
#
# COMPACT_ATOMS: atom_id res chain seq x y z
N MET A 1 29.01 0.69 16.54
CA MET A 1 29.23 0.10 15.21
C MET A 1 28.17 -0.97 14.85
N LYS A 2 26.95 -0.95 15.40
CA LYS A 2 25.86 -1.89 15.04
C LYS A 2 24.97 -1.44 13.88
N LEU A 3 25.04 -0.16 13.50
CA LEU A 3 24.23 0.41 12.41
C LEU A 3 24.78 0.06 11.01
N LEU A 4 26.09 -0.23 10.90
CA LEU A 4 26.74 -0.58 9.63
C LEU A 4 26.45 -2.02 9.19
N GLU A 5 26.16 -2.94 10.12
CA GLU A 5 25.70 -4.30 9.78
C GLU A 5 24.28 -4.32 9.20
N VAL A 6 23.44 -3.32 9.56
CA VAL A 6 22.08 -3.15 9.01
C VAL A 6 22.14 -2.73 7.53
N GLY A 7 23.11 -1.90 7.15
CA GLY A 7 23.35 -1.55 5.75
C GLY A 7 23.80 -2.75 4.90
N ASN A 8 24.53 -3.72 5.48
CA ASN A 8 24.94 -4.95 4.78
C ASN A 8 23.77 -5.93 4.54
N LEU A 9 22.69 -5.84 5.33
CA LEU A 9 21.42 -6.53 5.04
C LEU A 9 20.64 -5.83 3.91
N GLY A 10 20.78 -4.52 3.78
CA GLY A 10 20.12 -3.70 2.76
C GLY A 10 20.29 -4.22 1.33
N GLY A 11 21.53 -4.53 0.92
CA GLY A 11 21.81 -4.99 -0.44
C GLY A 11 21.10 -6.29 -0.85
N GLN A 12 20.87 -7.21 0.10
CA GLN A 12 20.21 -8.49 -0.17
C GLN A 12 18.67 -8.39 -0.08
N PHE A 13 18.14 -7.46 0.72
CA PHE A 13 16.70 -7.26 0.91
C PHE A 13 16.11 -6.09 0.11
N ALA A 14 16.92 -5.32 -0.62
CA ALA A 14 16.47 -4.22 -1.48
C ALA A 14 15.41 -4.68 -2.51
N GLY A 15 15.54 -5.88 -3.07
CA GLY A 15 14.56 -6.46 -3.99
C GLY A 15 13.19 -6.69 -3.33
N PHE A 16 13.16 -7.10 -2.06
CA PHE A 16 11.92 -7.20 -1.29
C PHE A 16 11.33 -5.81 -1.01
N GLY A 17 12.16 -4.82 -0.66
CA GLY A 17 11.70 -3.44 -0.46
C GLY A 17 10.99 -2.86 -1.69
N ILE A 18 11.57 -3.05 -2.89
CA ILE A 18 10.97 -2.63 -4.16
C ILE A 18 9.65 -3.39 -4.43
N PHE A 19 9.60 -4.69 -4.14
CA PHE A 19 8.37 -5.47 -4.28
C PHE A 19 7.26 -4.95 -3.36
N PHE A 20 7.56 -4.63 -2.10
CA PHE A 20 6.61 -4.06 -1.14
C PHE A 20 6.14 -2.66 -1.55
N LEU A 21 7.04 -1.81 -2.07
CA LEU A 21 6.69 -0.51 -2.65
C LEU A 21 5.72 -0.66 -3.83
N GLY A 22 6.03 -1.56 -4.77
CA GLY A 22 5.17 -1.85 -5.92
C GLY A 22 3.81 -2.42 -5.52
N ALA A 23 3.81 -3.41 -4.62
CA ALA A 23 2.59 -4.02 -4.11
C ALA A 23 1.69 -3.00 -3.38
N GLY A 24 2.28 -2.13 -2.56
CA GLY A 24 1.56 -1.05 -1.87
C GLY A 24 0.86 -0.10 -2.85
N ILE A 25 1.56 0.34 -3.90
CA ILE A 25 0.97 1.20 -4.95
C ILE A 25 -0.20 0.49 -5.64
N VAL A 26 -0.03 -0.78 -6.02
CA VAL A 26 -1.07 -1.55 -6.72
C VAL A 26 -2.31 -1.70 -5.83
N ILE A 27 -2.14 -2.02 -4.54
CA ILE A 27 -3.26 -2.14 -3.59
C ILE A 27 -4.00 -0.81 -3.44
N ILE A 28 -3.28 0.32 -3.34
CA ILE A 28 -3.89 1.65 -3.27
C ILE A 28 -4.69 1.94 -4.55
N MET A 29 -4.10 1.70 -5.72
CA MET A 29 -4.75 1.95 -7.01
C MET A 29 -6.04 1.14 -7.18
N VAL A 30 -6.00 -0.16 -6.87
CA VAL A 30 -7.19 -1.02 -6.93
C VAL A 30 -8.25 -0.54 -5.94
N SER A 31 -7.85 -0.16 -4.71
CA SER A 31 -8.79 0.32 -3.69
C SER A 31 -9.47 1.63 -4.09
N VAL A 32 -8.73 2.57 -4.70
CA VAL A 32 -9.28 3.82 -5.24
C VAL A 32 -10.26 3.54 -6.38
N LEU A 33 -9.95 2.59 -7.26
CA LEU A 33 -10.83 2.19 -8.36
C LEU A 33 -12.15 1.62 -7.83
N VAL A 34 -12.09 0.80 -6.78
CA VAL A 34 -13.29 0.26 -6.11
C VAL A 34 -14.12 1.36 -5.44
N ILE A 35 -13.49 2.37 -4.80
CA ILE A 35 -14.21 3.52 -4.23
C ILE A 35 -14.92 4.32 -5.32
N LEU A 36 -14.26 4.55 -6.46
CA LEU A 36 -14.88 5.23 -7.60
C LEU A 36 -16.13 4.51 -8.08
N ILE A 37 -16.03 3.18 -8.30
CA ILE A 37 -17.18 2.38 -8.74
C ILE A 37 -18.31 2.41 -7.69
N LEU A 38 -17.98 2.22 -6.40
CA LEU A 38 -18.97 2.29 -5.32
C LEU A 38 -19.59 3.69 -5.19
N GLY A 39 -18.81 4.75 -5.42
CA GLY A 39 -19.27 6.13 -5.43
C GLY A 39 -20.28 6.39 -6.55
N ILE A 40 -19.96 5.96 -7.78
CA ILE A 40 -20.87 6.06 -8.93
C ILE A 40 -22.15 5.25 -8.69
N MET A 41 -22.03 4.03 -8.16
CA MET A 41 -23.19 3.19 -7.83
C MET A 41 -24.05 3.80 -6.72
N SER A 42 -23.43 4.38 -5.68
CA SER A 42 -24.14 5.04 -4.58
C SER A 42 -24.87 6.31 -5.04
N ALA A 43 -24.33 7.04 -6.01
CA ALA A 43 -25.00 8.17 -6.62
C ALA A 43 -26.16 7.75 -7.55
N SER A 44 -25.99 6.61 -8.24
CA SER A 44 -26.99 6.08 -9.17
C SER A 44 -28.17 5.40 -8.46
N ASN A 45 -27.96 4.84 -7.27
CA ASN A 45 -28.99 4.14 -6.48
C ASN A 45 -28.92 4.58 -4.99
N PRO A 46 -29.55 5.70 -4.63
CA PRO A 46 -29.47 6.25 -3.27
C PRO A 46 -30.10 5.33 -2.19
N GLU A 47 -30.95 4.40 -2.59
CA GLU A 47 -31.59 3.42 -1.70
C GLU A 47 -30.62 2.33 -1.23
N LYS A 48 -29.54 2.07 -1.99
CA LYS A 48 -28.59 1.00 -1.70
C LYS A 48 -27.38 1.58 -0.97
N LYS A 49 -27.27 1.31 0.33
CA LYS A 49 -26.10 1.69 1.12
C LYS A 49 -24.91 0.79 0.78
N TYR A 50 -24.01 1.32 -0.04
CA TYR A 50 -22.73 0.68 -0.32
C TYR A 50 -21.74 0.91 0.83
N ASN A 51 -21.04 -0.15 1.25
CA ASN A 51 -20.11 -0.09 2.36
C ASN A 51 -18.70 0.30 1.88
N PHE A 52 -18.28 1.52 2.19
CA PHE A 52 -16.96 2.06 1.84
C PHE A 52 -15.84 1.61 2.80
N LYS A 53 -16.15 0.88 3.89
CA LYS A 53 -15.13 0.46 4.86
C LYS A 53 -14.08 -0.48 4.25
N ALA A 54 -14.51 -1.43 3.41
CA ALA A 54 -13.61 -2.41 2.80
C ALA A 54 -12.52 -1.75 1.94
N PRO A 55 -12.83 -0.84 0.99
CA PRO A 55 -11.77 -0.18 0.23
C PRO A 55 -10.98 0.85 1.05
N LEU A 56 -11.55 1.46 2.09
CA LEU A 56 -10.77 2.29 3.03
C LEU A 56 -9.70 1.48 3.76
N ILE A 57 -10.05 0.27 4.22
CA ILE A 57 -9.10 -0.66 4.83
C ILE A 57 -8.03 -1.06 3.80
N GLY A 58 -8.42 -1.29 2.54
CA GLY A 58 -7.49 -1.55 1.44
C GLY A 58 -6.47 -0.42 1.24
N ILE A 59 -6.90 0.84 1.27
CA ILE A 59 -6.00 2.00 1.19
C ILE A 59 -5.05 2.03 2.40
N LEU A 60 -5.57 1.83 3.61
CA LEU A 60 -4.74 1.81 4.82
C LEU A 60 -3.67 0.72 4.76
N VAL A 61 -4.04 -0.50 4.35
CA VAL A 61 -3.09 -1.61 4.16
C VAL A 61 -2.06 -1.24 3.11
N GLY A 62 -2.48 -0.71 1.95
CA GLY A 62 -1.57 -0.32 0.89
C GLY A 62 -0.56 0.75 1.32
N ILE A 63 -0.97 1.74 2.12
CA ILE A 63 -0.07 2.76 2.69
C ILE A 63 0.94 2.12 3.65
N LEU A 64 0.49 1.22 4.53
CA LEU A 64 1.38 0.53 5.47
C LEU A 64 2.41 -0.34 4.74
N THR A 65 1.97 -1.07 3.71
CA THR A 65 2.85 -1.89 2.85
C THR A 65 3.86 -1.01 2.10
N PHE A 66 3.43 0.15 1.61
CA PHE A 66 4.29 1.10 0.92
C PHE A 66 5.35 1.69 1.86
N ILE A 67 4.97 2.12 3.07
CA ILE A 67 5.89 2.63 4.09
C ILE A 67 6.88 1.55 4.51
N ALA A 68 6.42 0.31 4.72
CA ALA A 68 7.29 -0.81 5.05
C ALA A 68 8.34 -1.06 3.95
N GLY A 69 7.92 -1.06 2.67
CA GLY A 69 8.85 -1.16 1.54
C GLY A 69 9.84 0.01 1.47
N GLY A 70 9.36 1.23 1.71
CA GLY A 70 10.18 2.43 1.76
C GLY A 70 11.21 2.41 2.88
N CYS A 71 10.84 1.91 4.07
CA CYS A 71 11.78 1.70 5.16
C CYS A 71 12.84 0.65 4.80
N ILE A 72 12.44 -0.49 4.23
CA ILE A 72 13.38 -1.55 3.81
C ILE A 72 14.37 -1.02 2.77
N CYS A 73 13.91 -0.25 1.78
CA CYS A 73 14.78 0.40 0.79
C CYS A 73 15.64 1.52 1.39
N GLY A 74 15.10 2.31 2.32
CA GLY A 74 15.81 3.43 2.95
C GLY A 74 16.89 3.00 3.94
N PHE A 75 16.74 1.84 4.58
CA PHE A 75 17.81 1.22 5.38
C PHE A 75 18.90 0.56 4.51
N SER A 76 18.68 0.46 3.19
CA SER A 76 19.63 -0.10 2.22
C SER A 76 20.52 0.93 1.50
N LEU A 77 20.28 2.23 1.73
CA LEU A 77 21.04 3.36 1.18
C LEU A 77 21.99 3.91 2.24
#